data_AF-A0A9D1QXJ9-F1
#
_entry.id   AF-A0A9D1QXJ9-F1
#
_cell.length_a   1.000
_cell.length_b   1.000
_cell.length_c   1.000
_cell.angle_alpha   90.00
_cell.angle_beta   90.00
_cell.angle_gamma   90.00
#
_symmetry.space_group_name_H-M   'P 1'
#
loop_
_entity.id
_entity.type
_entity.pdbx_description
1 polymer ?
#
loop_
_entity_poly.entity_id
_entity_poly.type
_entity_poly.pdbx_seq_one_letter_code
_entity_poly.pdbx_strand_id
1 'polypeptide(L)'
;MPDLSLALEKARVPEHSVPFMEAMSQGTAFMEGDYLFLTADDWLMAVAYPLAGDYAHDAFERALRAALRRVPKRLDGVDCWAVGPELPPRLAGHVSDRDSFYSLPADAPVPARLRRPVARAAERLTVREGRDFTPAHRRLWAEFMGRTALKPNVRELFARTEAVLAAPGADLRLLDAVDAEGRLAASLLLDFTPGPFCSYVIGAHSRAYYTPHAADLLFARMLEAARREGKGYIHLGLGVNEGIRRFKEKWGGRPALPYVMAGWREGGVSGSSREAMEGFVRLILQSPSGLSKRQIFESLPQQRPFAMLWELTKGGRTSWIGGTAHFFCCSFEMAFRDLFERVDTVLFEGPLDKETLDEVEQMGKHPDGRHPPLTEVLSEAEIRRLERVVRGPTGRLARLLNAAVPHPADVRGLLADTRHWYAFFSLWAAYLERRGWSQSVDLCAWNTAMDMGKTVIGMESLEEQVASLEAIPLSRVVSFLRDCGDWNAYMRRNMRAYLSGSLNRMLGTTTEFPPRTTRIIDGRNQRFRERMRPFIEEGGTAVFVGSAHMLQLREMLAEDGFTVRQVHPTWRHRLRARLTGENDVLFPTGRV
;
A
#
# COMPACT_ATOMS: atom_id res chain seq x y z
N MET A 1 -5.68 -15.39 -36.40
CA MET A 1 -6.26 -14.54 -35.33
C MET A 1 -6.89 -13.29 -35.95
N PRO A 2 -8.03 -13.38 -36.65
CA PRO A 2 -8.66 -12.24 -37.33
C PRO A 2 -9.44 -11.31 -36.38
N ASP A 3 -9.87 -11.82 -35.22
CA ASP A 3 -10.86 -11.19 -34.34
C ASP A 3 -10.25 -10.10 -33.43
N LEU A 4 -9.02 -10.29 -32.95
CA LEU A 4 -8.35 -9.34 -32.05
C LEU A 4 -7.81 -8.09 -32.80
N SER A 5 -7.50 -8.21 -34.09
CA SER A 5 -7.15 -7.04 -34.92
C SER A 5 -8.32 -6.08 -35.07
N LEU A 6 -9.54 -6.60 -35.14
CA LEU A 6 -10.76 -5.79 -35.17
C LEU A 6 -10.95 -4.97 -33.88
N ALA A 7 -10.53 -5.51 -32.73
CA ALA A 7 -10.57 -4.79 -31.46
C ALA A 7 -9.67 -3.53 -31.48
N LEU A 8 -8.51 -3.60 -32.14
CA LEU A 8 -7.63 -2.45 -32.29
C LEU A 8 -8.17 -1.42 -33.29
N GLU A 9 -8.72 -1.88 -34.42
CA GLU A 9 -9.29 -1.01 -35.45
C GLU A 9 -10.52 -0.24 -34.94
N LYS A 10 -11.39 -0.91 -34.18
CA LYS A 10 -12.64 -0.37 -33.64
C LYS A 10 -12.57 -0.03 -32.15
N ALA A 11 -11.36 0.16 -31.63
CA ALA A 11 -11.15 0.49 -30.22
C ALA A 11 -11.95 1.74 -29.84
N ARG A 12 -12.56 1.71 -28.64
CA ARG A 12 -13.32 2.84 -28.08
C ARG A 12 -12.75 3.32 -26.75
N VAL A 13 -12.18 2.39 -26.00
CA VAL A 13 -11.58 2.61 -24.67
C VAL A 13 -10.18 2.00 -24.63
N PRO A 14 -9.27 2.48 -23.74
CA PRO A 14 -7.89 1.98 -23.63
C PRO A 14 -7.82 0.47 -23.40
N GLU A 15 -8.82 -0.10 -22.72
CA GLU A 15 -8.93 -1.52 -22.45
C GLU A 15 -9.14 -2.37 -23.73
N HIS A 16 -9.40 -1.77 -24.89
CA HIS A 16 -9.38 -2.45 -26.20
C HIS A 16 -7.97 -2.59 -26.79
N SER A 17 -6.95 -2.00 -26.18
CA SER A 17 -5.55 -2.20 -26.57
C SER A 17 -5.08 -3.59 -26.15
N VAL A 18 -5.35 -4.59 -27.00
CA VAL A 18 -5.13 -6.01 -26.67
C VAL A 18 -3.68 -6.29 -26.24
N PRO A 19 -2.63 -5.93 -27.01
CA PRO A 19 -1.25 -6.21 -26.61
C PRO A 19 -0.85 -5.55 -25.30
N PHE A 20 -1.34 -4.33 -25.05
CA PHE A 20 -1.13 -3.63 -23.78
C PHE A 20 -1.82 -4.33 -22.62
N MET A 21 -3.09 -4.72 -22.80
CA MET A 21 -3.89 -5.36 -21.76
C MET A 21 -3.39 -6.78 -21.43
N GLU A 22 -2.93 -7.55 -22.41
CA GLU A 22 -2.28 -8.84 -22.17
C GLU A 22 -0.95 -8.67 -21.43
N ALA A 23 -0.12 -7.69 -21.80
CA ALA A 23 1.13 -7.41 -21.10
C ALA A 23 0.90 -6.93 -19.65
N MET A 24 -0.12 -6.09 -19.44
CA MET A 24 -0.49 -5.61 -18.11
C MET A 24 -1.09 -6.70 -17.23
N SER A 25 -2.00 -7.52 -17.75
CA SER A 25 -2.74 -8.51 -16.96
C SER A 25 -2.11 -9.89 -16.90
N GLN A 26 -1.19 -10.21 -17.83
CA GLN A 26 -0.70 -11.57 -18.11
C GLN A 26 -1.82 -12.57 -18.46
N GLY A 27 -3.03 -12.08 -18.75
CA GLY A 27 -4.13 -12.86 -19.28
C GLY A 27 -4.07 -12.95 -20.79
N THR A 28 -4.87 -13.86 -21.34
CA THR A 28 -5.08 -13.99 -22.78
C THR A 28 -6.38 -13.32 -23.16
N ALA A 29 -6.34 -12.49 -24.19
CA ALA A 29 -7.50 -11.81 -24.72
C ALA A 29 -8.26 -12.68 -25.72
N PHE A 30 -9.58 -12.60 -25.70
CA PHE A 30 -10.45 -13.24 -26.69
C PHE A 30 -11.76 -12.46 -26.83
N MET A 31 -12.44 -12.66 -27.96
CA MET A 31 -13.72 -12.03 -28.25
C MET A 31 -14.87 -13.00 -28.00
N GLU A 32 -16.00 -12.48 -27.51
CA GLU A 32 -17.31 -13.12 -27.60
C GLU A 32 -18.35 -12.09 -28.05
N GLY A 33 -18.92 -12.31 -29.24
CA GLY A 33 -19.70 -11.29 -29.93
C GLY A 33 -18.87 -10.02 -30.17
N ASP A 34 -19.45 -8.86 -29.90
CA ASP A 34 -18.78 -7.55 -30.06
C ASP A 34 -17.97 -7.12 -28.83
N TYR A 35 -17.75 -8.00 -27.84
CA TYR A 35 -17.11 -7.67 -26.58
C TYR A 35 -15.77 -8.37 -26.39
N LEU A 36 -14.82 -7.63 -25.83
CA LEU A 36 -13.49 -8.13 -25.49
C LEU A 36 -13.48 -8.70 -24.07
N PHE A 37 -12.84 -9.86 -23.92
CA PHE A 37 -12.61 -10.50 -22.64
C PHE A 37 -11.12 -10.81 -22.47
N LEU A 38 -10.66 -10.79 -21.22
CA LEU A 38 -9.35 -11.28 -20.83
C LEU A 38 -9.51 -12.32 -19.75
N THR A 39 -8.73 -13.39 -19.81
CA THR A 39 -8.80 -14.47 -18.81
C THR A 39 -7.44 -15.09 -18.55
N ALA A 40 -7.30 -15.66 -17.35
CA ALA A 40 -6.27 -16.63 -17.02
C ALA A 40 -6.89 -17.78 -16.21
N ASP A 41 -6.09 -18.61 -15.54
CA ASP A 41 -6.52 -19.86 -14.90
C ASP A 41 -7.77 -19.78 -13.98
N ASP A 42 -8.02 -18.64 -13.34
CA ASP A 42 -9.02 -18.48 -12.25
C ASP A 42 -9.83 -17.18 -12.33
N TRP A 43 -9.68 -16.38 -13.39
CA TRP A 43 -10.38 -15.10 -13.50
C TRP A 43 -10.80 -14.70 -14.91
N LEU A 44 -11.79 -13.82 -14.99
CA LEU A 44 -12.32 -13.24 -16.22
C LEU A 44 -12.53 -11.73 -16.07
N MET A 45 -11.94 -10.93 -16.96
CA MET A 45 -12.25 -9.51 -17.10
C MET A 45 -13.04 -9.30 -18.40
N ALA A 46 -14.16 -8.60 -18.30
CA ALA A 46 -15.01 -8.26 -19.41
C ALA A 46 -14.91 -6.76 -19.71
N VAL A 47 -14.68 -6.41 -20.96
CA VAL A 47 -14.76 -5.03 -21.46
C VAL A 47 -16.12 -4.88 -22.13
N ALA A 48 -17.09 -4.39 -21.38
CA ALA A 48 -18.50 -4.23 -21.77
C ALA A 48 -18.74 -3.01 -22.67
N TYR A 49 -17.71 -2.57 -23.42
CA TYR A 49 -17.84 -1.57 -24.48
C TYR A 49 -17.87 -2.32 -25.82
N PRO A 50 -19.02 -2.36 -26.53
CA PRO A 50 -19.08 -3.12 -27.77
C PRO A 50 -18.25 -2.44 -28.86
N LEU A 51 -17.54 -3.23 -29.66
CA LEU A 51 -16.78 -2.72 -30.81
C LEU A 51 -17.72 -2.14 -31.88
N ALA A 52 -18.92 -2.73 -32.04
CA ALA A 52 -19.94 -2.29 -32.99
C ALA A 52 -21.27 -1.99 -32.28
N GLY A 53 -21.99 -0.96 -32.77
CA GLY A 53 -23.28 -0.57 -32.22
C GLY A 53 -23.19 0.10 -30.84
N ASP A 54 -24.35 0.15 -30.18
CA ASP A 54 -24.53 0.68 -28.82
C ASP A 54 -24.61 -0.47 -27.81
N TYR A 55 -24.30 -0.14 -26.54
CA TYR A 55 -24.37 -1.11 -25.47
C TYR A 55 -25.83 -1.54 -25.18
N ALA A 56 -26.04 -2.85 -25.05
CA ALA A 56 -27.31 -3.43 -24.62
C ALA A 56 -27.06 -4.54 -23.58
N HIS A 57 -27.77 -4.49 -22.45
CA HIS A 57 -27.60 -5.45 -21.35
C HIS A 57 -27.74 -6.91 -21.80
N ASP A 58 -28.76 -7.21 -22.59
CA ASP A 58 -29.02 -8.59 -23.03
C ASP A 58 -27.93 -9.12 -23.96
N ALA A 59 -27.35 -8.26 -24.80
CA ALA A 59 -26.25 -8.63 -25.68
C ALA A 59 -24.98 -8.92 -24.89
N PHE A 60 -24.63 -8.03 -23.95
CA PHE A 60 -23.49 -8.23 -23.07
C PHE A 60 -23.66 -9.45 -22.15
N GLU A 61 -24.84 -9.68 -21.59
CA GLU A 61 -25.10 -10.87 -20.76
C GLU A 61 -24.91 -12.16 -21.54
N ARG A 62 -25.38 -12.24 -22.79
CA ARG A 62 -25.17 -13.41 -23.65
C ARG A 62 -23.68 -13.66 -23.89
N ALA A 63 -22.92 -12.61 -24.21
CA ALA A 63 -21.47 -12.68 -24.41
C ALA A 63 -20.74 -13.11 -23.13
N LEU A 64 -21.07 -12.50 -21.99
CA LEU A 64 -20.47 -12.83 -20.69
C LEU A 64 -20.75 -14.29 -20.28
N ARG A 65 -21.97 -14.79 -20.48
CA ARG A 65 -22.30 -16.21 -20.24
C ARG A 65 -21.52 -17.15 -21.17
N ALA A 66 -21.25 -16.74 -22.42
CA ALA A 66 -20.43 -17.51 -23.34
C ALA A 66 -18.95 -17.53 -22.90
N ALA A 67 -18.41 -16.37 -22.54
CA ALA A 67 -17.06 -16.22 -22.02
C ALA A 67 -16.82 -17.07 -20.76
N LEU A 68 -17.76 -17.05 -19.81
CA LEU A 68 -17.70 -17.88 -18.59
C LEU A 68 -17.68 -19.39 -18.85
N ARG A 69 -18.17 -19.86 -20.01
CA ARG A 69 -18.06 -21.28 -20.39
C ARG A 69 -16.66 -21.66 -20.89
N ARG A 70 -15.87 -20.68 -21.35
CA ARG A 70 -14.50 -20.90 -21.82
C ARG A 70 -13.48 -20.93 -20.69
N VAL A 71 -13.79 -20.35 -19.53
CA VAL A 71 -12.90 -20.34 -18.37
C VAL A 71 -12.86 -21.74 -17.72
N PRO A 72 -11.67 -22.33 -17.50
CA PRO A 72 -11.56 -23.61 -16.81
C PRO A 72 -12.17 -23.55 -15.41
N LYS A 73 -13.27 -24.29 -15.16
CA LYS A 73 -13.89 -24.36 -13.84
C LYS A 73 -13.05 -25.26 -12.93
N ARG A 74 -12.24 -24.66 -12.05
CA ARG A 74 -11.70 -25.37 -10.87
C ARG A 74 -12.69 -25.29 -9.72
N LEU A 75 -12.47 -26.12 -8.70
CA LEU A 75 -13.41 -26.48 -7.62
C LEU A 75 -14.01 -25.32 -6.79
N ASP A 76 -13.57 -24.06 -6.96
CA ASP A 76 -13.93 -22.93 -6.07
C ASP A 76 -14.54 -21.68 -6.76
N GLY A 77 -15.00 -21.75 -8.02
CA GLY A 77 -15.63 -20.62 -8.74
C GLY A 77 -14.63 -19.68 -9.46
N VAL A 78 -15.14 -18.68 -10.19
CA VAL A 78 -14.34 -17.77 -11.06
C VAL A 78 -14.47 -16.32 -10.59
N ASP A 79 -13.35 -15.63 -10.36
CA ASP A 79 -13.36 -14.20 -10.07
C ASP A 79 -13.57 -13.41 -11.37
N CYS A 80 -14.56 -12.53 -11.36
CA CYS A 80 -15.02 -11.83 -12.54
C CYS A 80 -15.01 -10.32 -12.33
N TRP A 81 -14.64 -9.59 -13.38
CA TRP A 81 -14.72 -8.14 -13.45
C TRP A 81 -15.36 -7.69 -14.74
N ALA A 82 -16.06 -6.56 -14.69
CA ALA A 82 -16.60 -5.93 -15.88
C ALA A 82 -16.39 -4.42 -15.79
N VAL A 83 -15.91 -3.83 -16.88
CA VAL A 83 -15.85 -2.39 -17.09
C VAL A 83 -16.71 -2.01 -18.28
N GLY A 84 -17.57 -1.00 -18.15
CA GLY A 84 -18.54 -0.68 -19.20
C GLY A 84 -19.15 0.71 -19.05
N PRO A 85 -19.92 1.17 -20.06
CA PRO A 85 -20.71 2.39 -19.95
C PRO A 85 -21.85 2.20 -18.94
N GLU A 86 -22.37 0.98 -18.86
CA GLU A 86 -23.35 0.51 -17.89
C GLU A 86 -23.19 -1.03 -17.75
N LEU A 87 -23.75 -1.62 -16.70
CA LEU A 87 -23.67 -3.07 -16.44
C LEU A 87 -25.07 -3.65 -16.18
N PRO A 88 -25.33 -4.93 -16.50
CA PRO A 88 -26.65 -5.53 -16.33
C PRO A 88 -27.15 -5.44 -14.89
N PRO A 89 -28.47 -5.36 -14.65
CA PRO A 89 -29.04 -5.20 -13.31
C PRO A 89 -28.54 -6.22 -12.29
N ARG A 90 -28.26 -7.46 -12.71
CA ARG A 90 -27.69 -8.51 -11.82
C ARG A 90 -26.34 -8.12 -11.20
N LEU A 91 -25.58 -7.23 -11.85
CA LEU A 91 -24.28 -6.74 -11.39
C LEU A 91 -24.38 -5.43 -10.62
N ALA A 92 -25.57 -4.85 -10.44
CA ALA A 92 -25.73 -3.55 -9.77
C ALA A 92 -25.21 -3.57 -8.32
N GLY A 93 -25.44 -4.65 -7.58
CA GLY A 93 -24.91 -4.85 -6.22
C GLY A 93 -23.40 -5.14 -6.14
N HIS A 94 -22.75 -5.30 -7.29
CA HIS A 94 -21.34 -5.63 -7.43
C HIS A 94 -20.51 -4.43 -7.97
N VAL A 95 -21.16 -3.30 -8.26
CA VAL A 95 -20.50 -2.08 -8.72
C VAL A 95 -19.62 -1.50 -7.61
N SER A 96 -18.37 -1.23 -7.95
CA SER A 96 -17.32 -0.76 -7.03
C SER A 96 -16.79 0.63 -7.36
N ASP A 97 -16.90 1.07 -8.63
CA ASP A 97 -16.44 2.39 -9.06
C ASP A 97 -17.30 2.94 -10.21
N ARG A 98 -17.39 4.27 -10.27
CA ARG A 98 -18.07 5.03 -11.33
C ARG A 98 -17.28 6.29 -11.66
N ASP A 99 -17.02 6.51 -12.95
CA ASP A 99 -16.28 7.69 -13.43
C ASP A 99 -16.70 7.98 -14.89
N SER A 100 -15.92 8.78 -15.61
CA SER A 100 -16.07 9.01 -17.04
C SER A 100 -14.70 9.14 -17.70
N PHE A 101 -14.58 8.55 -18.87
CA PHE A 101 -13.42 8.72 -19.72
C PHE A 101 -13.43 10.12 -20.34
N TYR A 102 -12.26 10.77 -20.33
CA TYR A 102 -12.06 12.05 -20.99
C TYR A 102 -11.36 11.86 -22.33
N SER A 103 -11.81 12.59 -23.33
CA SER A 103 -11.14 12.65 -24.64
C SER A 103 -10.83 14.08 -25.04
N LEU A 104 -9.85 14.22 -25.92
CA LEU A 104 -9.44 15.50 -26.51
C LEU A 104 -9.21 15.28 -28.01
N PRO A 105 -9.85 16.03 -28.91
CA PRO A 105 -9.59 15.93 -30.34
C PRO A 105 -8.10 16.08 -30.66
N ALA A 106 -7.56 15.27 -31.57
CA ALA A 106 -6.13 15.31 -31.87
C ALA A 106 -5.74 16.66 -32.48
N ASP A 107 -6.62 17.29 -33.24
CA ASP A 107 -6.48 18.62 -33.84
C ASP A 107 -6.69 19.79 -32.85
N ALA A 108 -6.96 19.52 -31.57
CA ALA A 108 -7.19 20.55 -30.57
C ALA A 108 -5.99 21.52 -30.47
N PRO A 109 -6.20 22.85 -30.55
CA PRO A 109 -5.13 23.82 -30.48
C PRO A 109 -4.59 23.91 -29.05
N VAL A 110 -3.30 24.28 -28.91
CA VAL A 110 -2.74 24.62 -27.59
C VAL A 110 -3.55 25.78 -26.98
N PRO A 111 -4.13 25.62 -25.77
CA PRO A 111 -4.92 26.65 -25.12
C PRO A 111 -4.16 27.97 -25.03
N ALA A 112 -4.83 29.11 -25.27
CA ALA A 112 -4.19 30.42 -25.35
C ALA A 112 -3.28 30.74 -24.13
N ARG A 113 -3.74 30.38 -22.92
CA ARG A 113 -2.99 30.54 -21.68
C ARG A 113 -1.72 29.68 -21.55
N LEU A 114 -1.61 28.60 -22.31
CA LEU A 114 -0.46 27.68 -22.29
C LEU A 114 0.51 27.91 -23.45
N ARG A 115 0.16 28.68 -24.48
CA ARG A 115 1.03 28.94 -25.65
C ARG A 115 2.41 29.49 -25.26
N ARG A 116 2.42 30.58 -24.46
CA ARG A 116 3.67 31.19 -23.97
C ARG A 116 4.44 30.26 -23.01
N PRO A 117 3.80 29.64 -21.99
CA PRO A 117 4.46 28.65 -21.15
C PRO A 117 5.12 27.49 -21.91
N VAL A 118 4.40 26.89 -22.88
CA VAL A 118 4.90 25.78 -23.69
C VAL A 118 6.08 26.22 -24.56
N ALA A 119 6.00 27.39 -25.20
CA ALA A 119 7.12 27.93 -25.98
C ALA A 119 8.38 28.12 -25.14
N ARG A 120 8.25 28.70 -23.93
CA ARG A 120 9.38 28.87 -23.00
C ARG A 120 9.94 27.54 -22.49
N ALA A 121 9.09 26.54 -22.29
CA ALA A 121 9.55 25.20 -21.94
C ALA A 121 10.33 24.56 -23.10
N ALA A 122 9.87 24.75 -24.34
CA ALA A 122 10.53 24.25 -25.56
C ALA A 122 11.90 24.89 -25.82
N GLU A 123 12.14 26.12 -25.35
CA GLU A 123 13.47 26.77 -25.41
C GLU A 123 14.49 26.11 -24.47
N ARG A 124 14.02 25.43 -23.41
CA ARG A 124 14.87 24.89 -22.32
C ARG A 124 14.97 23.38 -22.31
N LEU A 125 14.00 22.71 -22.94
CA LEU A 125 13.84 21.26 -22.92
C LEU A 125 13.85 20.71 -24.33
N THR A 126 14.60 19.63 -24.52
CA THR A 126 14.50 18.80 -25.72
C THR A 126 13.48 17.70 -25.48
N VAL A 127 12.57 17.48 -26.43
CA VAL A 127 11.61 16.37 -26.36
C VAL A 127 12.14 15.18 -27.14
N ARG A 128 12.13 13.99 -26.52
CA ARG A 128 12.54 12.73 -27.14
C ARG A 128 11.37 11.75 -27.13
N GLU A 129 11.23 11.00 -28.21
CA GLU A 129 10.25 9.91 -28.33
C GLU A 129 11.01 8.60 -28.47
N GLY A 130 10.67 7.58 -27.70
CA GLY A 130 11.39 6.30 -27.73
C GLY A 130 10.72 5.19 -26.93
N ARG A 131 11.34 4.01 -26.91
CA ARG A 131 10.86 2.84 -26.13
C ARG A 131 11.80 2.46 -24.98
N ASP A 132 12.93 3.16 -24.86
CA ASP A 132 14.01 2.80 -23.94
C ASP A 132 13.70 3.24 -22.51
N PHE A 133 13.44 2.27 -21.64
CA PHE A 133 13.20 2.53 -20.22
C PHE A 133 14.52 2.55 -19.42
N THR A 134 15.16 3.70 -19.38
CA THR A 134 16.44 3.92 -18.68
C THR A 134 16.33 4.09 -17.16
N PRO A 135 17.45 4.04 -16.40
CA PRO A 135 17.48 4.36 -14.97
C PRO A 135 16.97 5.75 -14.60
N ALA A 136 17.01 6.73 -15.52
CA ALA A 136 16.45 8.06 -15.29
C ALA A 136 14.91 8.00 -15.15
N HIS A 137 14.24 7.17 -15.94
CA HIS A 137 12.80 6.93 -15.82
C HIS A 137 12.46 6.22 -14.51
N ARG A 138 13.23 5.20 -14.12
CA ARG A 138 13.03 4.51 -12.83
C ARG A 138 13.11 5.49 -11.65
N ARG A 139 14.08 6.41 -11.67
CA ARG A 139 14.19 7.47 -10.65
C ARG A 139 13.01 8.43 -10.69
N LEU A 140 12.60 8.90 -11.87
CA LEU A 140 11.46 9.78 -12.03
C LEU A 140 10.14 9.14 -11.55
N TRP A 141 9.91 7.88 -11.92
CA TRP A 141 8.75 7.10 -11.47
C TRP A 141 8.79 6.87 -9.96
N ALA A 142 9.94 6.48 -9.38
CA ALA A 142 10.08 6.32 -7.94
C ALA A 142 9.87 7.64 -7.18
N GLU A 143 10.42 8.74 -7.68
CA GLU A 143 10.22 10.09 -7.14
C GLU A 143 8.73 10.47 -7.14
N PHE A 144 8.04 10.23 -8.25
CA PHE A 144 6.62 10.53 -8.38
C PHE A 144 5.73 9.66 -7.48
N MET A 145 5.99 8.35 -7.47
CA MET A 145 5.27 7.36 -6.65
C MET A 145 5.53 7.52 -5.15
N GLY A 146 6.69 8.05 -4.77
CA GLY A 146 7.05 8.32 -3.38
C GLY A 146 6.34 9.55 -2.79
N ARG A 147 5.94 10.51 -3.63
CA ARG A 147 5.30 11.77 -3.19
C ARG A 147 3.80 11.87 -3.47
N THR A 148 3.26 10.99 -4.30
CA THR A 148 1.85 11.03 -4.72
C THR A 148 1.16 9.75 -4.27
N ALA A 149 0.07 9.89 -3.50
CA ALA A 149 -0.79 8.77 -3.17
C ALA A 149 -1.52 8.30 -4.44
N LEU A 150 -1.06 7.20 -5.01
CA LEU A 150 -1.65 6.58 -6.21
C LEU A 150 -2.46 5.34 -5.80
N LYS A 151 -3.65 5.18 -6.39
CA LYS A 151 -4.41 3.93 -6.27
C LYS A 151 -3.53 2.74 -6.73
N PRO A 152 -3.67 1.54 -6.15
CA PRO A 152 -2.79 0.39 -6.46
C PRO A 152 -2.69 0.06 -7.95
N ASN A 153 -3.81 0.11 -8.68
CA ASN A 153 -3.86 -0.12 -10.12
C ASN A 153 -3.05 0.91 -10.93
N VAL A 154 -3.01 2.17 -10.49
CA VAL A 154 -2.19 3.21 -11.14
C VAL A 154 -0.71 3.00 -10.82
N ARG A 155 -0.37 2.65 -9.57
CA ARG A 155 1.01 2.33 -9.17
C ARG A 155 1.58 1.16 -9.99
N GLU A 156 0.75 0.18 -10.34
CA GLU A 156 1.15 -0.95 -11.19
C GLU A 156 1.52 -0.53 -12.61
N LEU A 157 0.81 0.44 -13.21
CA LEU A 157 1.18 0.98 -14.52
C LEU A 157 2.61 1.54 -14.51
N PHE A 158 3.00 2.23 -13.43
CA PHE A 158 4.36 2.71 -13.26
C PHE A 158 5.35 1.56 -13.09
N ALA A 159 5.03 0.55 -12.27
CA ALA A 159 5.90 -0.60 -12.00
C ALA A 159 6.15 -1.47 -13.24
N ARG A 160 5.14 -1.67 -14.09
CA ARG A 160 5.23 -2.51 -15.30
C ARG A 160 5.69 -1.80 -16.55
N THR A 161 6.02 -0.50 -16.48
CA THR A 161 6.40 0.32 -17.64
C THR A 161 7.41 -0.40 -18.57
N GLU A 162 8.47 -0.98 -18.00
CA GLU A 162 9.50 -1.70 -18.77
C GLU A 162 8.96 -2.95 -19.47
N ALA A 163 8.16 -3.75 -18.76
CA ALA A 163 7.58 -4.98 -19.29
C ALA A 163 6.58 -4.68 -20.41
N VAL A 164 5.77 -3.64 -20.28
CA VAL A 164 4.79 -3.28 -21.31
C VAL A 164 5.44 -2.62 -22.52
N LEU A 165 6.50 -1.83 -22.35
CA LEU A 165 7.27 -1.29 -23.47
C LEU A 165 7.91 -2.39 -24.32
N ALA A 166 8.23 -3.53 -23.71
CA ALA A 166 8.75 -4.72 -24.39
C ALA A 166 7.66 -5.63 -24.98
N ALA A 167 6.38 -5.32 -24.79
CA ALA A 167 5.28 -6.18 -25.24
C ALA A 167 5.22 -6.30 -26.77
N PRO A 168 5.25 -7.54 -27.33
CA PRO A 168 5.12 -7.75 -28.76
C PRO A 168 3.78 -7.23 -29.29
N GLY A 169 3.81 -6.51 -30.41
CA GLY A 169 2.60 -5.98 -31.05
C GLY A 169 2.01 -4.73 -30.37
N ALA A 170 2.53 -4.29 -29.23
CA ALA A 170 2.16 -3.02 -28.62
C ALA A 170 3.05 -1.88 -29.18
N ASP A 171 2.41 -0.76 -29.49
CA ASP A 171 3.08 0.49 -29.87
C ASP A 171 3.04 1.49 -28.70
N LEU A 172 3.74 1.12 -27.62
CA LEU A 172 3.94 1.98 -26.47
C LEU A 172 5.21 2.81 -26.63
N ARG A 173 5.11 4.10 -26.31
CA ARG A 173 6.21 5.06 -26.45
C ARG A 173 6.31 5.94 -25.22
N LEU A 174 7.54 6.20 -24.80
CA LEU A 174 7.88 7.24 -23.85
C LEU A 174 8.09 8.55 -24.60
N LEU A 175 7.49 9.61 -24.08
CA LEU A 175 7.70 10.97 -24.54
C LEU A 175 8.36 11.76 -23.40
N ASP A 176 9.66 12.03 -23.56
CA ASP A 176 10.53 12.54 -22.52
C ASP A 176 10.86 14.00 -22.74
N ALA A 177 10.88 14.79 -21.67
CA ALA A 177 11.43 16.13 -21.67
C ALA A 177 12.75 16.11 -20.93
N VAL A 178 13.84 16.40 -21.63
CA VAL A 178 15.20 16.44 -21.07
C VAL A 178 15.76 17.85 -21.09
N ASP A 179 16.47 18.24 -20.04
CA ASP A 179 17.18 19.52 -19.97
C ASP A 179 18.50 19.51 -20.76
N ALA A 180 19.20 20.66 -20.77
CA ALA A 180 20.45 20.83 -21.50
C ALA A 180 21.57 19.91 -21.00
N GLU A 181 21.50 19.49 -19.73
CA GLU A 181 22.45 18.55 -19.11
C GLU A 181 22.04 17.08 -19.32
N GLY A 182 20.96 16.82 -20.07
CA GLY A 182 20.48 15.47 -20.39
C GLY A 182 19.69 14.81 -19.26
N ARG A 183 19.23 15.57 -18.27
CA ARG A 183 18.45 15.06 -17.12
C ARG A 183 16.95 15.09 -17.44
N LEU A 184 16.23 14.08 -16.97
CA LEU A 184 14.82 13.88 -17.28
C LEU A 184 13.93 14.78 -16.38
N ALA A 185 13.33 15.81 -16.97
CA ALA A 185 12.46 16.76 -16.29
C ALA A 185 11.01 16.28 -16.23
N ALA A 186 10.53 15.54 -17.23
CA ALA A 186 9.23 14.88 -17.24
C ALA A 186 9.21 13.75 -18.28
N SER A 187 8.27 12.80 -18.12
CA SER A 187 8.05 11.72 -19.08
C SER A 187 6.58 11.32 -19.10
N LEU A 188 6.06 10.98 -20.28
CA LEU A 188 4.72 10.40 -20.49
C LEU A 188 4.85 9.02 -21.13
N LEU A 189 4.07 8.04 -20.67
CA LEU A 189 3.85 6.78 -21.38
C LEU A 189 2.57 6.86 -22.19
N LEU A 190 2.70 6.64 -23.50
CA LEU A 190 1.63 6.75 -24.48
C LEU A 190 1.42 5.41 -25.17
N ASP A 191 0.16 5.11 -25.50
CA ASP A 191 -0.22 3.93 -26.26
C ASP A 191 -0.82 4.32 -27.61
N PHE A 192 -0.11 4.02 -28.69
CA PHE A 192 -0.53 4.27 -30.08
C PHE A 192 -1.13 3.01 -30.74
N THR A 193 -1.24 1.90 -30.02
CA THR A 193 -1.75 0.62 -30.54
C THR A 193 -3.20 0.72 -31.04
N PRO A 194 -4.15 1.37 -30.33
CA PRO A 194 -5.51 1.55 -30.82
C PRO A 194 -5.55 2.37 -32.11
N GLY A 195 -6.32 1.94 -33.12
CA GLY A 195 -6.43 2.64 -34.41
C GLY A 195 -6.95 4.08 -34.27
N PRO A 196 -8.13 4.29 -33.66
CA PRO A 196 -8.79 5.60 -33.67
C PRO A 196 -8.14 6.67 -32.77
N PHE A 197 -7.37 6.29 -31.74
CA PHE A 197 -6.86 7.22 -30.74
C PHE A 197 -5.47 6.85 -30.21
N CYS A 198 -4.80 7.85 -29.61
CA CYS A 198 -3.65 7.64 -28.73
C CYS A 198 -4.12 7.66 -27.28
N SER A 199 -3.73 6.69 -26.46
CA SER A 199 -4.02 6.71 -25.01
C SER A 199 -2.90 7.40 -24.24
N TYR A 200 -3.28 8.32 -23.35
CA TYR A 200 -2.41 8.74 -22.26
C TYR A 200 -2.50 7.68 -21.15
N VAL A 201 -1.43 6.93 -20.90
CA VAL A 201 -1.42 5.85 -19.91
C VAL A 201 -1.04 6.41 -18.54
N ILE A 202 0.18 6.94 -18.42
CA ILE A 202 0.72 7.54 -17.20
C ILE A 202 1.73 8.64 -17.53
N GLY A 203 2.04 9.47 -16.55
CA GLY A 203 2.99 10.56 -16.71
C GLY A 203 3.46 11.10 -15.38
N ALA A 204 4.70 11.60 -15.34
CA ALA A 204 5.22 12.32 -14.19
C ALA A 204 6.22 13.41 -14.58
N HIS A 205 6.45 14.32 -13.64
CA HIS A 205 7.48 15.34 -13.70
C HIS A 205 8.39 15.25 -12.48
N SER A 206 9.66 15.57 -12.68
CA SER A 206 10.66 15.63 -11.63
C SER A 206 10.49 16.91 -10.82
N ARG A 207 10.70 16.81 -9.51
CA ARG A 207 10.97 17.92 -8.61
C ARG A 207 12.47 18.13 -8.43
N ALA A 208 13.28 17.06 -8.46
CA ALA A 208 14.73 17.15 -8.42
C ALA A 208 15.32 17.92 -9.62
N TYR A 209 14.78 17.68 -10.81
CA TYR A 209 15.14 18.39 -12.05
C TYR A 209 13.94 19.17 -12.58
N TYR A 210 13.32 19.95 -11.70
CA TYR A 210 12.10 20.66 -12.02
C TYR A 210 12.33 21.73 -13.10
N THR A 211 11.61 21.59 -14.21
CA THR A 211 11.45 22.66 -15.19
C THR A 211 9.97 23.02 -15.30
N PRO A 212 9.60 24.30 -15.06
CA PRO A 212 8.22 24.75 -15.19
C PRO A 212 7.64 24.37 -16.56
N HIS A 213 6.41 23.85 -16.55
CA HIS A 213 5.66 23.49 -17.76
C HIS A 213 6.25 22.34 -18.60
N ALA A 214 7.16 21.52 -18.06
CA ALA A 214 7.66 20.32 -18.75
C ALA A 214 6.54 19.35 -19.15
N ALA A 215 5.60 19.05 -18.24
CA ALA A 215 4.45 18.21 -18.56
C ALA A 215 3.49 18.84 -19.58
N ASP A 216 3.35 20.17 -19.59
CA ASP A 216 2.55 20.89 -20.58
C ASP A 216 3.19 20.85 -21.97
N LEU A 217 4.52 20.96 -22.05
CA LEU A 217 5.27 20.78 -23.29
C LEU A 217 5.06 19.36 -23.85
N LEU A 218 5.17 18.33 -23.01
CA LEU A 218 4.94 16.95 -23.43
C LEU A 218 3.51 16.72 -23.92
N PHE A 219 2.51 17.36 -23.28
CA PHE A 219 1.13 17.29 -23.73
C PHE A 219 0.92 17.94 -25.10
N ALA A 220 1.57 19.07 -25.37
CA ALA A 220 1.56 19.70 -26.69
C ALA A 220 2.18 18.77 -27.76
N ARG A 221 3.31 18.14 -27.44
CA ARG A 221 4.00 17.21 -28.34
C ARG A 221 3.22 15.91 -28.55
N MET A 222 2.49 15.45 -27.54
CA MET A 222 1.56 14.32 -27.67
C MET A 222 0.47 14.61 -28.71
N LEU A 223 -0.10 15.83 -28.74
CA LEU A 223 -1.07 16.24 -29.77
C LEU A 223 -0.44 16.26 -31.18
N GLU A 224 0.79 16.74 -31.31
CA GLU A 224 1.52 16.70 -32.59
C GLU A 224 1.78 15.25 -33.04
N ALA A 225 2.22 14.37 -32.13
CA ALA A 225 2.46 12.96 -32.40
C ALA A 225 1.16 12.23 -32.79
N ALA A 226 0.06 12.47 -32.08
CA ALA A 226 -1.24 11.89 -32.40
C ALA A 226 -1.72 12.26 -33.82
N ARG A 227 -1.56 13.52 -34.25
CA ARG A 227 -1.87 13.94 -35.62
C ARG A 227 -0.97 13.30 -36.66
N ARG A 228 0.33 13.26 -36.37
CA ARG A 228 1.34 12.64 -37.24
C ARG A 228 1.03 11.16 -37.50
N GLU A 229 0.52 10.47 -36.48
CA GLU A 229 0.09 9.06 -36.53
C GLU A 229 -1.36 8.88 -37.02
N GLY A 230 -2.02 9.94 -37.50
CA GLY A 230 -3.38 9.88 -38.05
C GLY A 230 -4.49 9.57 -37.03
N LYS A 231 -4.24 9.77 -35.73
CA LYS A 231 -5.24 9.53 -34.68
C LYS A 231 -6.32 10.63 -34.70
N GLY A 232 -7.57 10.26 -34.49
CA GLY A 232 -8.68 11.21 -34.43
C GLY A 232 -8.76 11.98 -33.12
N TYR A 233 -8.38 11.34 -32.01
CA TYR A 233 -8.40 11.93 -30.68
C TYR A 233 -7.35 11.31 -29.74
N ILE A 234 -7.15 11.97 -28.61
CA ILE A 234 -6.39 11.45 -27.48
C ILE A 234 -7.37 11.00 -26.41
N HIS A 235 -7.21 9.77 -25.97
CA HIS A 235 -7.93 9.23 -24.84
C HIS A 235 -7.16 9.54 -23.55
N LEU A 236 -7.68 10.46 -22.74
CA LEU A 236 -7.00 10.97 -21.54
C LEU A 236 -7.18 10.05 -20.32
N GLY A 237 -8.02 9.02 -20.42
CA GLY A 237 -8.35 8.11 -19.32
C GLY A 237 -9.39 8.70 -18.35
N LEU A 238 -9.61 8.01 -17.24
CA LEU A 238 -10.63 8.32 -16.21
C LEU A 238 -10.34 9.62 -15.45
N GLY A 239 -11.37 10.30 -14.92
CA GLY A 239 -11.22 11.52 -14.14
C GLY A 239 -10.30 11.34 -12.91
N VAL A 240 -10.38 10.17 -12.26
CA VAL A 240 -9.62 9.72 -11.07
C VAL A 240 -9.82 10.59 -9.82
N ASN A 241 -9.51 11.88 -9.89
CA ASN A 241 -9.72 12.87 -8.83
C ASN A 241 -9.82 14.29 -9.41
N GLU A 242 -10.18 15.27 -8.57
CA GLU A 242 -10.35 16.66 -9.03
C GLU A 242 -9.09 17.27 -9.66
N GLY A 243 -7.90 16.95 -9.15
CA GLY A 243 -6.64 17.51 -9.65
C GLY A 243 -6.30 17.03 -11.07
N ILE A 244 -6.42 15.73 -11.31
CA ILE A 244 -6.22 15.11 -12.63
C ILE A 244 -7.31 15.59 -13.60
N ARG A 245 -8.56 15.65 -13.15
CA ARG A 245 -9.67 16.20 -13.95
C ARG A 245 -9.39 17.64 -14.40
N ARG A 246 -9.01 18.53 -13.48
CA ARG A 246 -8.68 19.94 -13.81
C ARG A 246 -7.54 20.05 -14.80
N PHE A 247 -6.56 19.15 -14.76
CA PHE A 247 -5.46 19.13 -15.73
C PHE A 247 -5.94 18.77 -17.15
N LYS A 248 -6.84 17.78 -17.27
CA LYS A 248 -7.44 17.37 -18.55
C LYS A 248 -8.34 18.46 -19.13
N GLU A 249 -9.23 19.01 -18.30
CA GLU A 249 -10.09 20.13 -18.67
C GLU A 249 -9.28 21.37 -19.05
N LYS A 250 -8.13 21.57 -18.40
CA LYS A 250 -7.23 22.69 -18.73
C LYS A 250 -6.76 22.67 -20.18
N TRP A 251 -6.59 21.47 -20.75
CA TRP A 251 -6.21 21.23 -22.14
C TRP A 251 -7.42 21.12 -23.09
N GLY A 252 -8.65 21.27 -22.57
CA GLY A 252 -9.88 21.17 -23.34
C GLY A 252 -10.47 19.76 -23.38
N GLY A 253 -9.95 18.83 -22.58
CA GLY A 253 -10.50 17.47 -22.46
C GLY A 253 -11.92 17.50 -21.91
N ARG A 254 -12.80 16.67 -22.48
CA ARG A 254 -14.21 16.59 -22.11
C ARG A 254 -14.61 15.15 -21.77
N PRO A 255 -15.57 14.94 -20.85
CA PRO A 255 -16.17 13.63 -20.64
C PRO A 255 -16.76 13.12 -21.97
N ALA A 256 -16.44 11.87 -22.32
CA ALA A 256 -16.81 11.27 -23.60
C ALA A 256 -17.60 9.97 -23.43
N LEU A 257 -17.19 9.11 -22.49
CA LEU A 257 -17.83 7.82 -22.25
C LEU A 257 -18.00 7.59 -20.74
N PRO A 258 -19.19 7.18 -20.27
CA PRO A 258 -19.38 6.74 -18.88
C PRO A 258 -18.49 5.53 -18.57
N TYR A 259 -18.10 5.40 -17.30
CA TYR A 259 -17.35 4.27 -16.79
C TYR A 259 -18.02 3.72 -15.53
N VAL A 260 -18.27 2.41 -15.55
CA VAL A 260 -18.78 1.64 -14.42
C VAL A 260 -17.91 0.39 -14.29
N MET A 261 -17.47 0.10 -13.07
CA MET A 261 -16.68 -1.09 -12.77
C MET A 261 -17.40 -1.96 -11.74
N ALA A 262 -17.56 -3.25 -12.04
CA ALA A 262 -18.03 -4.25 -11.08
C ALA A 262 -17.04 -5.40 -10.93
N GLY A 263 -16.98 -5.97 -9.73
CA GLY A 263 -16.27 -7.22 -9.46
C GLY A 263 -17.22 -8.20 -8.76
N TRP A 264 -17.17 -9.48 -9.08
CA TRP A 264 -17.98 -10.51 -8.43
C TRP A 264 -17.34 -11.89 -8.56
N ARG A 265 -17.83 -12.87 -7.80
CA ARG A 265 -17.41 -14.27 -7.93
C ARG A 265 -18.55 -15.10 -8.52
N GLU A 266 -18.29 -15.77 -9.64
CA GLU A 266 -19.28 -16.61 -10.32
C GLU A 266 -19.15 -18.06 -9.79
N GLY A 267 -20.22 -18.59 -9.18
CA GLY A 267 -20.28 -20.00 -8.71
C GLY A 267 -20.12 -20.27 -7.20
N GLY A 268 -20.20 -19.26 -6.33
CA GLY A 268 -20.19 -19.42 -4.86
C GLY A 268 -21.24 -18.54 -4.15
N VAL A 269 -21.61 -18.89 -2.91
CA VAL A 269 -22.55 -18.11 -2.08
C VAL A 269 -22.03 -16.67 -1.93
N SER A 270 -22.93 -15.71 -2.13
CA SER A 270 -22.70 -14.27 -2.10
C SER A 270 -21.96 -13.80 -0.83
N GLY A 271 -20.64 -13.67 -0.93
CA GLY A 271 -19.78 -12.89 -0.05
C GLY A 271 -19.32 -11.63 -0.80
N SER A 272 -19.29 -10.50 -0.11
CA SER A 272 -19.11 -9.16 -0.71
C SER A 272 -17.83 -9.05 -1.54
N SER A 273 -18.04 -8.77 -2.81
CA SER A 273 -17.12 -8.60 -3.94
C SER A 273 -16.00 -7.56 -3.83
N ARG A 274 -15.85 -6.86 -2.69
CA ARG A 274 -14.76 -5.90 -2.44
C ARG A 274 -13.48 -6.62 -1.98
N GLU A 275 -13.61 -7.77 -1.33
CA GLU A 275 -12.53 -8.58 -0.75
C GLU A 275 -11.74 -9.39 -1.80
N ALA A 276 -12.36 -9.78 -2.91
CA ALA A 276 -11.72 -10.51 -4.01
C ALA A 276 -10.79 -9.61 -4.87
N MET A 277 -11.14 -8.33 -5.00
CA MET A 277 -10.32 -7.34 -5.70
C MET A 277 -9.05 -7.00 -4.93
N GLU A 278 -9.12 -6.79 -3.62
CA GLU A 278 -7.94 -6.57 -2.78
C GLU A 278 -7.02 -7.80 -2.75
N GLY A 279 -7.59 -9.01 -2.85
CA GLY A 279 -6.85 -10.27 -3.02
C GLY A 279 -6.14 -10.41 -4.38
N PHE A 280 -6.80 -10.03 -5.48
CA PHE A 280 -6.22 -10.03 -6.83
C PHE A 280 -5.12 -8.96 -7.00
N VAL A 281 -5.36 -7.77 -6.44
CA VAL A 281 -4.40 -6.67 -6.40
C VAL A 281 -3.19 -7.08 -5.55
N ARG A 282 -3.37 -7.69 -4.38
CA ARG A 282 -2.26 -8.27 -3.58
C ARG A 282 -1.46 -9.35 -4.32
N LEU A 283 -2.12 -10.21 -5.10
CA LEU A 283 -1.48 -11.27 -5.89
C LEU A 283 -0.53 -10.70 -6.96
N ILE A 284 -0.86 -9.51 -7.50
CA ILE A 284 -0.02 -8.75 -8.45
C ILE A 284 1.08 -7.95 -7.72
N LEU A 285 0.77 -7.39 -6.54
CA LEU A 285 1.58 -6.40 -5.81
C LEU A 285 2.92 -6.89 -5.21
N GLN A 286 3.22 -8.20 -5.16
CA GLN A 286 4.37 -8.71 -4.35
C GLN A 286 5.28 -9.77 -5.02
N SER A 287 5.15 -10.04 -6.32
CA SER A 287 5.95 -11.11 -6.94
C SER A 287 7.34 -10.65 -7.41
N PRO A 288 8.43 -11.30 -6.97
CA PRO A 288 9.64 -11.39 -7.77
C PRO A 288 9.35 -12.21 -9.02
N SER A 289 9.96 -11.86 -10.15
CA SER A 289 9.88 -12.61 -11.40
C SER A 289 10.22 -14.09 -11.18
N GLY A 290 9.27 -15.00 -11.47
CA GLY A 290 9.52 -16.44 -11.63
C GLY A 290 8.82 -17.44 -10.68
N LEU A 291 7.88 -17.04 -9.82
CA LEU A 291 7.16 -17.96 -8.91
C LEU A 291 5.70 -18.21 -9.31
N SER A 292 5.15 -19.38 -8.98
CA SER A 292 3.75 -19.76 -9.27
C SER A 292 2.75 -19.14 -8.29
N LYS A 293 1.46 -18.96 -8.68
CA LYS A 293 0.38 -18.37 -7.86
C LYS A 293 0.26 -18.94 -6.43
N ARG A 294 0.58 -20.23 -6.25
CA ARG A 294 0.58 -20.90 -4.93
C ARG A 294 1.70 -20.38 -4.02
N GLN A 295 2.88 -20.13 -4.58
CA GLN A 295 4.05 -19.58 -3.88
C GLN A 295 3.90 -18.08 -3.60
N ILE A 296 3.07 -17.37 -4.38
CA ILE A 296 2.77 -15.92 -4.24
C ILE A 296 1.71 -15.68 -3.15
N PHE A 297 0.68 -16.52 -3.08
CA PHE A 297 -0.30 -16.46 -2.00
C PHE A 297 0.32 -16.84 -0.64
N GLU A 298 1.32 -17.72 -0.67
CA GLU A 298 2.17 -18.04 0.48
C GLU A 298 3.12 -16.89 0.89
N SER A 299 3.39 -15.90 0.01
CA SER A 299 4.29 -14.76 0.29
C SER A 299 3.60 -13.50 0.81
N LEU A 300 2.27 -13.40 0.68
CA LEU A 300 1.49 -12.27 1.17
C LEU A 300 1.32 -12.31 2.69
N PRO A 301 1.53 -11.19 3.42
CA PRO A 301 1.37 -11.19 4.87
C PRO A 301 -0.09 -11.51 5.22
N GLN A 302 -0.32 -12.59 5.95
CA GLN A 302 -1.67 -13.03 6.31
C GLN A 302 -2.50 -11.88 6.91
N GLN A 303 -3.71 -11.61 6.41
CA GLN A 303 -4.60 -10.62 7.04
C GLN A 303 -5.23 -11.22 8.30
N ARG A 304 -5.35 -10.43 9.37
CA ARG A 304 -6.00 -10.84 10.62
C ARG A 304 -6.94 -9.75 11.13
N PRO A 305 -8.03 -10.13 11.81
CA PRO A 305 -8.86 -9.16 12.54
C PRO A 305 -8.06 -8.45 13.63
N PHE A 306 -8.28 -7.16 13.80
CA PHE A 306 -7.61 -6.35 14.82
C PHE A 306 -8.38 -6.38 16.14
N ALA A 307 -7.95 -7.21 17.09
CA ALA A 307 -8.59 -7.40 18.41
C ALA A 307 -8.00 -6.50 19.52
N MET A 308 -6.92 -5.78 19.22
CA MET A 308 -6.26 -4.82 20.13
C MET A 308 -6.87 -3.43 19.96
N LEU A 309 -8.21 -3.35 19.99
CA LEU A 309 -8.97 -2.13 19.74
C LEU A 309 -10.02 -1.93 20.84
N TRP A 310 -10.17 -0.70 21.30
CA TRP A 310 -11.17 -0.29 22.27
C TRP A 310 -11.98 0.87 21.71
N GLU A 311 -13.29 0.81 21.92
CA GLU A 311 -14.24 1.88 21.69
C GLU A 311 -14.31 2.76 22.94
N LEU A 312 -14.30 4.07 22.74
CA LEU A 312 -14.37 5.11 23.75
C LEU A 312 -15.65 5.89 23.54
N THR A 313 -16.56 5.89 24.52
CA THR A 313 -17.81 6.66 24.44
C THR A 313 -17.95 7.62 25.61
N LYS A 314 -18.22 8.91 25.31
CA LYS A 314 -18.47 9.96 26.31
C LYS A 314 -19.42 11.00 25.71
N GLY A 315 -20.46 11.40 26.45
CA GLY A 315 -21.41 12.44 26.01
C GLY A 315 -22.09 12.14 24.66
N GLY A 316 -22.36 10.86 24.35
CA GLY A 316 -22.96 10.44 23.07
C GLY A 316 -22.00 10.43 21.87
N ARG A 317 -20.73 10.79 22.06
CA ARG A 317 -19.69 10.77 21.04
C ARG A 317 -18.86 9.50 21.15
N THR A 318 -18.34 9.04 20.01
CA THR A 318 -17.56 7.80 19.91
C THR A 318 -16.20 8.07 19.26
N SER A 319 -15.16 7.53 19.88
CA SER A 319 -13.78 7.50 19.39
C SER A 319 -13.21 6.10 19.63
N TRP A 320 -12.01 5.82 19.13
CA TRP A 320 -11.35 4.52 19.29
C TRP A 320 -9.89 4.68 19.71
N ILE A 321 -9.37 3.68 20.42
CA ILE A 321 -7.95 3.57 20.74
C ILE A 321 -7.46 2.14 20.52
N GLY A 322 -6.32 1.99 19.83
CA GLY A 322 -5.73 0.73 19.43
C GLY A 322 -4.30 0.53 19.92
N GLY A 323 -3.97 -0.70 20.30
CA GLY A 323 -2.64 -1.12 20.72
C GLY A 323 -1.80 -1.69 19.56
N THR A 324 -0.77 -0.98 19.10
CA THR A 324 0.09 -1.37 17.98
C THR A 324 1.33 -2.15 18.41
N ALA A 325 2.00 -2.77 17.43
CA ALA A 325 3.27 -3.48 17.60
C ALA A 325 4.19 -3.17 16.41
N HIS A 326 5.44 -2.80 16.71
CA HIS A 326 6.45 -2.43 15.70
C HIS A 326 6.86 -3.57 14.77
N PHE A 327 6.75 -4.83 15.21
CA PHE A 327 7.07 -6.00 14.40
C PHE A 327 5.99 -7.05 14.50
N PHE A 328 5.54 -7.56 13.37
CA PHE A 328 4.51 -8.59 13.27
C PHE A 328 4.66 -9.46 12.02
N CYS A 329 4.01 -10.63 12.02
CA CYS A 329 4.02 -11.57 10.90
C CYS A 329 2.80 -11.48 9.97
N CYS A 330 1.86 -10.59 10.29
CA CYS A 330 0.57 -10.52 9.63
C CYS A 330 0.14 -9.06 9.53
N SER A 331 -0.77 -8.79 8.60
CA SER A 331 -1.31 -7.45 8.35
C SER A 331 -2.68 -7.28 9.00
N PHE A 332 -3.03 -6.04 9.32
CA PHE A 332 -4.32 -5.61 9.85
C PHE A 332 -4.98 -4.53 8.99
N GLU A 333 -4.43 -4.26 7.82
CA GLU A 333 -4.86 -3.20 6.89
C GLU A 333 -6.38 -3.16 6.69
N MET A 334 -7.01 -4.31 6.43
CA MET A 334 -8.46 -4.38 6.22
C MET A 334 -9.24 -3.85 7.44
N ALA A 335 -8.84 -4.25 8.64
CA ALA A 335 -9.48 -3.79 9.87
C ALA A 335 -9.26 -2.29 10.12
N PHE A 336 -8.12 -1.75 9.69
CA PHE A 336 -7.86 -0.31 9.75
C PHE A 336 -8.69 0.46 8.73
N ARG A 337 -8.85 -0.05 7.50
CA ARG A 337 -9.73 0.57 6.51
C ARG A 337 -11.17 0.67 7.01
N ASP A 338 -11.71 -0.42 7.55
CA ASP A 338 -13.06 -0.45 8.13
C ASP A 338 -13.24 0.54 9.30
N LEU A 339 -12.21 0.68 10.14
CA LEU A 339 -12.23 1.63 11.25
C LEU A 339 -12.14 3.08 10.73
N PHE A 340 -11.27 3.33 9.75
CA PHE A 340 -11.01 4.67 9.23
C PHE A 340 -12.15 5.20 8.37
N GLU A 341 -13.03 4.37 7.84
CA GLU A 341 -14.30 4.85 7.27
C GLU A 341 -15.18 5.62 8.28
N ARG A 342 -14.94 5.46 9.60
CA ARG A 342 -15.77 6.02 10.69
C ARG A 342 -15.14 7.19 11.44
N VAL A 343 -13.90 7.55 11.12
CA VAL A 343 -13.13 8.59 11.79
C VAL A 343 -12.52 9.54 10.77
N ASP A 344 -12.33 10.80 11.15
CA ASP A 344 -11.72 11.82 10.31
C ASP A 344 -10.27 12.10 10.72
N THR A 345 -9.96 11.88 12.00
CA THR A 345 -8.66 12.15 12.60
C THR A 345 -8.06 10.87 13.19
N VAL A 346 -6.76 10.66 12.93
CA VAL A 346 -6.00 9.52 13.44
C VAL A 346 -4.75 10.01 14.16
N LEU A 347 -4.60 9.66 15.43
CA LEU A 347 -3.45 10.02 16.27
C LEU A 347 -2.50 8.84 16.39
N PHE A 348 -1.20 9.12 16.42
CA PHE A 348 -0.13 8.15 16.66
C PHE A 348 0.77 8.63 17.80
N GLU A 349 1.59 7.74 18.38
CA GLU A 349 2.57 8.14 19.40
C GLU A 349 3.42 9.31 18.95
N GLY A 350 3.91 9.30 17.71
CA GLY A 350 4.59 10.42 17.06
C GLY A 350 4.64 10.20 15.54
N PRO A 351 5.37 11.03 14.80
CA PRO A 351 5.48 10.90 13.35
C PRO A 351 6.13 9.58 12.93
N LEU A 352 5.57 8.93 11.90
CA LEU A 352 6.10 7.69 11.30
C LEU A 352 6.38 7.85 9.81
N ASP A 353 6.51 9.09 9.34
CA ASP A 353 6.94 9.37 7.97
C ASP A 353 8.42 9.01 7.79
N LYS A 354 8.82 8.88 6.53
CA LYS A 354 10.16 8.41 6.19
C LYS A 354 11.27 9.35 6.68
N GLU A 355 11.07 10.67 6.64
CA GLU A 355 12.11 11.63 7.04
C GLU A 355 12.40 11.49 8.53
N THR A 356 11.35 11.43 9.35
CA THR A 356 11.45 11.16 10.79
C THR A 356 12.14 9.82 11.08
N LEU A 357 11.74 8.73 10.40
CA LEU A 357 12.32 7.41 10.61
C LEU A 357 13.79 7.34 10.20
N ASP A 358 14.15 7.95 9.08
CA ASP A 358 15.54 8.05 8.59
C ASP A 358 16.38 8.85 9.61
N GLU A 359 15.84 9.92 10.20
CA GLU A 359 16.54 10.71 11.22
C GLU A 359 16.76 9.92 12.53
N VAL A 360 15.75 9.20 13.03
CA VAL A 360 15.90 8.29 14.18
C VAL A 360 16.99 7.24 13.90
N GLU A 361 16.99 6.67 12.70
CA GLU A 361 18.01 5.70 12.29
C GLU A 361 19.41 6.33 12.29
N GLN A 362 19.58 7.54 11.74
CA GLN A 362 20.86 8.24 11.74
C GLN A 362 21.36 8.50 13.16
N MET A 363 20.49 8.94 14.07
CA MET A 363 20.85 9.14 15.47
C MET A 363 21.27 7.84 16.16
N GLY A 364 20.59 6.73 15.86
CA GLY A 364 20.90 5.41 16.42
C GLY A 364 22.22 4.80 15.93
N LYS A 365 22.56 5.03 14.67
CA LYS A 365 23.82 4.58 14.04
C LYS A 365 25.06 5.24 14.61
N HIS A 366 24.95 6.40 15.25
CA HIS A 366 26.08 7.13 15.79
C HIS A 366 26.11 7.04 17.33
N PRO A 367 27.16 6.44 17.92
CA PRO A 367 27.31 6.39 19.37
C PRO A 367 27.36 7.81 19.96
N ASP A 368 26.72 8.02 21.10
CA ASP A 368 26.73 9.30 21.82
C ASP A 368 27.67 9.32 23.03
N GLY A 369 28.41 8.22 23.25
CA GLY A 369 29.36 8.08 24.35
C GLY A 369 28.74 7.92 25.74
N ARG A 370 27.41 7.91 25.89
CA ARG A 370 26.74 7.76 27.21
C ARG A 370 26.83 6.35 27.78
N HIS A 371 27.00 5.36 26.90
CA HIS A 371 27.08 3.95 27.26
C HIS A 371 28.27 3.29 26.57
N PRO A 372 28.91 2.29 27.21
CA PRO A 372 29.94 1.51 26.53
C PRO A 372 29.34 0.73 25.35
N PRO A 373 30.13 0.47 24.29
CA PRO A 373 29.74 -0.44 23.22
C PRO A 373 29.25 -1.78 23.76
N LEU A 374 28.29 -2.40 23.07
CA LEU A 374 27.74 -3.68 23.51
C LEU A 374 28.77 -4.82 23.47
N THR A 375 29.83 -4.66 22.68
CA THR A 375 30.99 -5.57 22.63
C THR A 375 31.81 -5.59 23.91
N GLU A 376 31.73 -4.55 24.75
CA GLU A 376 32.46 -4.51 26.04
C GLU A 376 31.66 -5.15 27.19
N VAL A 377 30.34 -5.26 27.04
CA VAL A 377 29.44 -5.80 28.08
C VAL A 377 28.93 -7.21 27.79
N LEU A 378 29.05 -7.68 26.55
CA LEU A 378 28.79 -9.05 26.13
C LEU A 378 30.10 -9.81 25.97
N SER A 379 30.17 -11.02 26.55
CA SER A 379 31.28 -11.93 26.34
C SER A 379 31.33 -12.44 24.89
N GLU A 380 32.52 -12.81 24.43
CA GLU A 380 32.71 -13.38 23.08
C GLU A 380 31.84 -14.63 22.84
N ALA A 381 31.57 -15.44 23.87
CA ALA A 381 30.67 -16.59 23.79
C ALA A 381 29.20 -16.17 23.57
N GLU A 382 28.74 -15.10 24.21
CA GLU A 382 27.40 -14.53 24.02
C GLU A 382 27.26 -13.90 22.63
N ILE A 383 28.27 -13.15 22.17
CA ILE A 383 28.30 -12.55 20.83
C ILE A 383 28.21 -13.63 19.76
N ARG A 384 29.00 -14.71 19.86
CA ARG A 384 28.94 -15.85 18.92
C ARG A 384 27.59 -16.54 18.92
N ARG A 385 26.94 -16.65 20.10
CA ARG A 385 25.59 -17.22 20.21
C ARG A 385 24.59 -16.33 19.47
N LEU A 386 24.67 -15.02 19.68
CA LEU A 386 23.83 -14.03 19.01
C LEU A 386 24.04 -14.02 17.49
N GLU A 387 25.28 -14.07 17.02
CA GLU A 387 25.62 -14.23 15.59
C GLU A 387 24.93 -15.46 14.99
N ARG A 388 24.99 -16.61 15.68
CA ARG A 388 24.33 -17.84 15.22
C ARG A 388 22.81 -17.69 15.16
N VAL A 389 22.20 -17.06 16.16
CA VAL A 389 20.75 -16.86 16.25
C VAL A 389 20.26 -15.88 15.17
N VAL A 390 20.94 -14.76 14.98
CA VAL A 390 20.58 -13.65 14.08
C VAL A 390 20.97 -13.90 12.64
N ARG A 391 22.15 -14.47 12.35
CA ARG A 391 22.59 -14.77 10.96
C ARG A 391 22.03 -16.09 10.43
N GLY A 392 21.83 -17.08 11.30
CA GLY A 392 21.22 -18.36 10.93
C GLY A 392 22.21 -19.41 10.43
N PRO A 393 21.71 -20.46 9.75
CA PRO A 393 22.56 -21.49 9.17
C PRO A 393 23.56 -20.87 8.19
N THR A 394 24.84 -21.06 8.45
CA THR A 394 25.95 -20.57 7.61
C THR A 394 26.82 -21.75 7.15
N GLY A 395 27.56 -21.57 6.05
CA GLY A 395 28.48 -22.58 5.52
C GLY A 395 28.04 -23.25 4.22
N ARG A 396 28.85 -24.20 3.73
CA ARG A 396 28.63 -24.88 2.43
C ARG A 396 27.35 -25.72 2.41
N LEU A 397 27.04 -26.40 3.52
CA LEU A 397 25.84 -27.24 3.64
C LEU A 397 24.54 -26.40 3.65
N ALA A 398 24.55 -25.24 4.33
CA ALA A 398 23.41 -24.32 4.33
C ALA A 398 23.17 -23.68 2.95
N ARG A 399 24.23 -23.38 2.20
CA ARG A 399 24.14 -22.91 0.81
C ARG A 399 23.61 -23.99 -0.14
N LEU A 400 24.04 -25.24 0.04
CA LEU A 400 23.56 -26.38 -0.74
C LEU A 400 22.06 -26.64 -0.54
N LEU A 401 21.55 -26.41 0.67
CA LEU A 401 20.14 -26.57 1.04
C LEU A 401 19.29 -25.30 0.81
N ASN A 402 19.83 -24.27 0.17
CA ASN A 402 19.20 -22.96 -0.04
C ASN A 402 18.67 -22.31 1.27
N ALA A 403 19.32 -22.59 2.40
CA ALA A 403 18.95 -22.12 3.74
C ALA A 403 19.85 -20.97 4.25
N ALA A 404 20.81 -20.53 3.42
CA ALA A 404 21.72 -19.43 3.73
C ALA A 404 21.08 -18.07 3.39
N VAL A 405 21.24 -17.09 4.27
CA VAL A 405 20.68 -15.73 4.09
C VAL A 405 21.57 -14.93 3.13
N PRO A 406 21.02 -14.27 2.08
CA PRO A 406 21.81 -13.54 1.08
C PRO A 406 22.62 -12.37 1.65
N HIS A 407 22.12 -11.71 2.68
CA HIS A 407 22.77 -10.58 3.37
C HIS A 407 22.57 -10.70 4.89
N PRO A 408 23.40 -11.48 5.60
CA PRO A 408 23.28 -11.63 7.05
C PRO A 408 23.63 -10.32 7.76
N ALA A 409 22.87 -9.97 8.81
CA ALA A 409 23.15 -8.78 9.61
C ALA A 409 24.60 -8.77 10.15
N ASP A 410 25.22 -7.60 10.11
CA ASP A 410 26.53 -7.39 10.73
C ASP A 410 26.38 -7.21 12.24
N VAL A 411 26.24 -8.34 12.94
CA VAL A 411 26.06 -8.35 14.40
C VAL A 411 27.21 -7.64 15.11
N ARG A 412 28.46 -7.78 14.65
CA ARG A 412 29.60 -7.17 15.35
C ARG A 412 29.66 -5.67 15.13
N GLY A 413 29.48 -5.19 13.90
CA GLY A 413 29.37 -3.76 13.62
C GLY A 413 28.22 -3.11 14.39
N LEU A 414 27.03 -3.74 14.42
CA LEU A 414 25.89 -3.23 15.19
C LEU A 414 26.18 -3.14 16.70
N LEU A 415 26.87 -4.12 17.29
CA LEU A 415 27.20 -4.09 18.71
C LEU A 415 28.34 -3.10 19.06
N ALA A 416 29.26 -2.85 18.13
CA ALA A 416 30.43 -2.01 18.35
C ALA A 416 30.14 -0.53 18.08
N ASP A 417 29.45 -0.24 16.98
CA ASP A 417 29.46 1.09 16.37
C ASP A 417 28.11 1.80 16.46
N THR A 418 27.15 1.31 17.24
CA THR A 418 25.81 1.91 17.35
C THR A 418 25.33 2.07 18.79
N ARG A 419 24.31 2.90 18.99
CA ARG A 419 23.67 3.04 20.30
C ARG A 419 22.98 1.73 20.70
N HIS A 420 22.92 1.44 22.01
CA HIS A 420 22.42 0.16 22.52
C HIS A 420 20.98 -0.16 22.10
N TRP A 421 20.10 0.84 22.08
CA TRP A 421 18.72 0.66 21.62
C TRP A 421 18.64 0.38 20.12
N TYR A 422 19.50 1.01 19.31
CA TYR A 422 19.54 0.82 17.86
C TYR A 422 20.06 -0.57 17.51
N ALA A 423 21.15 -1.01 18.15
CA ALA A 423 21.66 -2.37 18.05
C ALA A 423 20.58 -3.39 18.41
N PHE A 424 19.88 -3.18 19.52
CA PHE A 424 18.78 -4.04 19.97
C PHE A 424 17.69 -4.17 18.91
N PHE A 425 17.12 -3.06 18.43
CA PHE A 425 16.04 -3.08 17.45
C PHE A 425 16.49 -3.68 16.11
N SER A 426 17.69 -3.36 15.66
CA SER A 426 18.25 -3.86 14.39
C SER A 426 18.48 -5.38 14.44
N LEU A 427 19.07 -5.89 15.52
CA LEU A 427 19.32 -7.32 15.69
C LEU A 427 18.03 -8.12 15.85
N TRP A 428 17.06 -7.56 16.57
CA TRP A 428 15.74 -8.14 16.73
C TRP A 428 14.97 -8.16 15.40
N ALA A 429 14.98 -7.06 14.64
CA ALA A 429 14.38 -6.98 13.32
C ALA A 429 14.99 -8.02 12.36
N ALA A 430 16.32 -8.07 12.27
CA ALA A 430 17.01 -9.06 11.44
C ALA A 430 16.67 -10.51 11.82
N TYR A 431 16.50 -10.79 13.11
CA TYR A 431 16.06 -12.11 13.58
C TYR A 431 14.62 -12.45 13.15
N LEU A 432 13.73 -11.46 13.22
CA LEU A 432 12.32 -11.58 12.91
C LEU A 432 12.06 -11.68 11.39
N GLU A 433 12.70 -10.84 10.57
CA GLU A 433 12.57 -10.84 9.11
C GLU A 433 12.89 -12.22 8.52
N ARG A 434 13.95 -12.86 9.01
CA ARG A 434 14.32 -14.24 8.63
C ARG A 434 13.26 -15.29 8.91
N ARG A 435 12.26 -14.97 9.74
CA ARG A 435 11.14 -15.83 10.12
C ARG A 435 9.82 -15.36 9.50
N GLY A 436 9.88 -14.49 8.49
CA GLY A 436 8.70 -13.97 7.80
C GLY A 436 7.95 -12.88 8.56
N TRP A 437 8.57 -12.27 9.57
CA TRP A 437 8.00 -11.12 10.27
C TRP A 437 8.45 -9.83 9.59
N SER A 438 7.73 -9.46 8.54
CA SER A 438 8.04 -8.30 7.69
C SER A 438 7.04 -7.15 7.85
N GLN A 439 6.10 -7.26 8.79
CA GLN A 439 5.02 -6.29 8.98
C GLN A 439 5.24 -5.44 10.24
N SER A 440 4.66 -4.24 10.24
CA SER A 440 4.59 -3.33 11.38
C SER A 440 3.14 -2.86 11.50
N VAL A 441 2.54 -2.96 12.69
CA VAL A 441 1.10 -2.67 12.87
C VAL A 441 0.85 -1.17 12.91
N ASP A 442 1.73 -0.43 13.56
CA ASP A 442 1.77 1.03 13.61
C ASP A 442 2.01 1.65 12.24
N LEU A 443 3.01 1.17 11.47
CA LEU A 443 3.24 1.67 10.11
C LEU A 443 2.11 1.26 9.16
N CYS A 444 1.52 0.07 9.36
CA CYS A 444 0.32 -0.35 8.64
C CYS A 444 -0.86 0.61 8.89
N ALA A 445 -1.13 0.97 10.14
CA ALA A 445 -2.17 1.93 10.49
C ALA A 445 -1.86 3.33 9.95
N TRP A 446 -0.61 3.80 10.08
CA TRP A 446 -0.16 5.10 9.56
C TRP A 446 -0.36 5.22 8.06
N ASN A 447 0.17 4.27 7.29
CA ASN A 447 0.05 4.26 5.84
C ASN A 447 -1.43 4.15 5.42
N THR A 448 -2.22 3.34 6.10
CA THR A 448 -3.66 3.22 5.79
C THR A 448 -4.40 4.54 6.05
N ALA A 449 -4.09 5.25 7.13
CA ALA A 449 -4.70 6.54 7.44
C ALA A 449 -4.32 7.61 6.40
N MET A 450 -3.05 7.67 6.01
CA MET A 450 -2.56 8.55 4.96
C MET A 450 -3.20 8.24 3.60
N ASP A 451 -3.26 6.96 3.22
CA ASP A 451 -3.88 6.48 1.98
C ASP A 451 -5.36 6.82 1.90
N MET A 452 -6.06 6.84 3.04
CA MET A 452 -7.48 7.20 3.15
C MET A 452 -7.71 8.70 3.33
N GLY A 453 -6.66 9.53 3.24
CA GLY A 453 -6.75 10.99 3.33
C GLY A 453 -7.21 11.49 4.70
N LYS A 454 -6.90 10.75 5.78
CA LYS A 454 -7.24 11.15 7.14
C LYS A 454 -6.30 12.24 7.65
N THR A 455 -6.79 13.02 8.61
CA THR A 455 -5.94 13.95 9.34
C THR A 455 -5.07 13.15 10.30
N VAL A 456 -3.76 13.06 10.02
CA VAL A 456 -2.81 12.28 10.84
C VAL A 456 -2.02 13.20 11.76
N ILE A 457 -1.98 12.88 13.05
CA ILE A 457 -1.33 13.72 14.08
C ILE A 457 -0.42 12.84 14.95
N GLY A 458 0.83 13.27 15.11
CA GLY A 458 1.76 12.70 16.09
C GLY A 458 1.56 13.34 17.47
N MET A 459 1.42 12.52 18.51
CA MET A 459 1.27 13.00 19.89
C MET A 459 2.59 13.36 20.55
N GLU A 460 3.74 12.96 20.00
CA GLU A 460 5.09 13.27 20.47
C GLU A 460 5.91 13.87 19.32
N SER A 461 6.86 14.72 19.68
CA SER A 461 7.89 15.18 18.75
C SER A 461 8.97 14.11 18.56
N LEU A 462 9.79 14.28 17.52
CA LEU A 462 10.94 13.41 17.29
C LEU A 462 11.88 13.39 18.51
N GLU A 463 12.14 14.55 19.12
CA GLU A 463 13.01 14.66 20.30
C GLU A 463 12.45 13.88 21.50
N GLU A 464 11.13 13.92 21.71
CA GLU A 464 10.46 13.16 22.78
C GLU A 464 10.52 11.64 22.52
N GLN A 465 10.42 11.21 21.26
CA GLN A 465 10.58 9.81 20.88
C GLN A 465 12.03 9.32 21.05
N VAL A 466 13.01 10.10 20.60
CA VAL A 466 14.44 9.77 20.75
C VAL A 466 14.82 9.72 22.23
N ALA A 467 14.37 10.69 23.04
CA ALA A 467 14.59 10.67 24.49
C ALA A 467 14.01 9.40 25.15
N SER A 468 12.88 8.90 24.66
CA SER A 468 12.27 7.66 25.14
C SER A 468 13.10 6.42 24.76
N LEU A 469 13.71 6.39 23.58
CA LEU A 469 14.64 5.35 23.15
C LEU A 469 15.95 5.39 23.96
N GLU A 470 16.48 6.58 24.20
CA GLU A 470 17.66 6.78 25.04
C GLU A 470 17.43 6.37 26.49
N ALA A 471 16.19 6.49 27.00
CA ALA A 471 15.81 6.08 28.34
C ALA A 471 15.74 4.55 28.54
N ILE A 472 15.85 3.75 27.46
CA ILE A 472 15.86 2.29 27.56
C ILE A 472 17.09 1.83 28.36
N PRO A 473 16.92 1.10 29.47
CA PRO A 473 18.06 0.68 30.28
C PRO A 473 18.99 -0.29 29.54
N LEU A 474 20.29 0.02 29.51
CA LEU A 474 21.32 -0.84 28.92
C LEU A 474 21.27 -2.27 29.47
N SER A 475 21.08 -2.43 30.79
CA SER A 475 21.01 -3.74 31.44
C SER A 475 19.89 -4.62 30.90
N ARG A 476 18.75 -4.03 30.52
CA ARG A 476 17.61 -4.75 29.92
C ARG A 476 17.89 -5.16 28.48
N VAL A 477 18.54 -4.27 27.70
CA VAL A 477 19.02 -4.62 26.36
C VAL A 477 20.00 -5.79 26.43
N VAL A 478 20.99 -5.72 27.32
CA VAL A 478 21.98 -6.78 27.50
C VAL A 478 21.33 -8.10 27.92
N SER A 479 20.41 -8.08 28.91
CA SER A 479 19.68 -9.29 29.33
C SER A 479 18.92 -9.91 28.15
N PHE A 480 18.18 -9.11 27.38
CA PHE A 480 17.43 -9.60 26.24
C PHE A 480 18.32 -10.22 25.15
N LEU A 481 19.49 -9.63 24.88
CA LEU A 481 20.46 -10.17 23.92
C LEU A 481 21.11 -11.48 24.43
N ARG A 482 21.37 -11.61 25.73
CA ARG A 482 21.86 -12.86 26.37
C ARG A 482 20.86 -13.99 26.22
N ASP A 483 19.58 -13.69 26.37
CA ASP A 483 18.48 -14.64 26.29
C ASP A 483 18.02 -14.94 24.84
N CYS A 484 18.89 -14.67 23.84
CA CYS A 484 18.59 -14.90 22.42
C CYS A 484 18.20 -16.34 22.05
N GLY A 485 18.51 -17.32 22.91
CA GLY A 485 18.03 -18.69 22.77
C GLY A 485 16.50 -18.83 22.87
N ASP A 486 15.86 -18.00 23.68
CA ASP A 486 14.42 -18.08 23.98
C ASP A 486 13.54 -17.16 23.13
N TRP A 487 14.16 -16.37 22.24
CA TRP A 487 13.50 -15.43 21.34
C TRP A 487 12.34 -16.06 20.53
N ASN A 488 12.46 -17.32 20.12
CA ASN A 488 11.40 -18.01 19.37
C ASN A 488 10.18 -18.34 20.25
N ALA A 489 10.42 -18.72 21.51
CA ALA A 489 9.34 -18.99 22.46
C ALA A 489 8.63 -17.67 22.82
N TYR A 490 9.42 -16.62 23.09
CA TYR A 490 8.93 -15.26 23.33
C TYR A 490 8.06 -14.75 22.18
N MET A 491 8.57 -14.80 20.94
CA MET A 491 7.88 -14.36 19.72
C MET A 491 6.51 -15.06 19.56
N ARG A 492 6.48 -16.41 19.64
CA ARG A 492 5.23 -17.18 19.47
C ARG A 492 4.21 -16.89 20.57
N ARG A 493 4.65 -16.72 21.82
CA ARG A 493 3.78 -16.39 22.95
C ARG A 493 3.15 -15.01 22.78
N ASN A 494 3.96 -14.00 22.46
CA ASN A 494 3.52 -12.63 22.25
C ASN A 494 2.53 -12.53 21.08
N MET A 495 2.83 -13.16 19.93
CA MET A 495 1.94 -13.23 18.76
C MET A 495 0.55 -13.77 19.12
N ARG A 496 0.47 -14.89 19.86
CA ARG A 496 -0.80 -15.50 20.26
C ARG A 496 -1.59 -14.62 21.21
N ALA A 497 -0.91 -13.95 22.15
CA ALA A 497 -1.55 -13.03 23.08
C ALA A 497 -2.13 -11.82 22.31
N TYR A 498 -1.32 -11.20 21.45
CA TYR A 498 -1.70 -10.05 20.62
C TYR A 498 -2.88 -10.35 19.70
N LEU A 499 -2.81 -11.43 18.90
CA LEU A 499 -3.90 -11.84 18.00
C LEU A 499 -5.20 -12.17 18.72
N SER A 500 -5.13 -12.46 20.01
CA SER A 500 -6.32 -12.72 20.81
C SER A 500 -6.91 -11.51 21.51
N GLY A 501 -6.25 -10.34 21.44
CA GLY A 501 -6.66 -9.13 22.15
C GLY A 501 -6.40 -9.16 23.65
N SER A 502 -5.63 -10.12 24.18
CA SER A 502 -5.46 -10.28 25.64
C SER A 502 -4.22 -9.54 26.13
N LEU A 503 -4.42 -8.34 26.68
CA LEU A 503 -3.38 -7.54 27.31
C LEU A 503 -2.76 -8.26 28.52
N ASN A 504 -3.56 -8.95 29.32
CA ASN A 504 -3.09 -9.68 30.50
C ASN A 504 -2.11 -10.81 30.14
N ARG A 505 -2.32 -11.49 29.01
CA ARG A 505 -1.35 -12.49 28.52
C ARG A 505 -0.09 -11.86 27.93
N MET A 506 -0.12 -10.56 27.62
CA MET A 506 1.07 -9.79 27.28
C MET A 506 1.82 -9.30 28.54
N LEU A 507 1.16 -9.19 29.71
CA LEU A 507 1.81 -8.81 30.99
C LEU A 507 2.88 -9.80 31.44
N GLY A 508 2.72 -11.11 31.18
CA GLY A 508 3.77 -12.11 31.42
C GLY A 508 5.04 -11.94 30.56
N THR A 509 5.16 -10.81 29.83
CA THR A 509 6.29 -10.46 28.94
C THR A 509 6.81 -9.03 29.15
N THR A 510 6.18 -8.22 30.04
CA THR A 510 6.59 -6.82 30.29
C THR A 510 7.92 -6.73 31.04
N THR A 511 8.26 -7.75 31.81
CA THR A 511 9.57 -7.91 32.46
C THR A 511 10.71 -8.28 31.49
N GLU A 512 10.43 -8.64 30.23
CA GLU A 512 11.45 -9.15 29.29
C GLU A 512 11.75 -8.22 28.11
N PHE A 513 10.78 -7.44 27.58
CA PHE A 513 11.04 -6.58 26.41
C PHE A 513 11.62 -5.20 26.82
N PRO A 514 12.83 -4.81 26.39
CA PRO A 514 13.58 -3.70 26.98
C PRO A 514 12.81 -2.37 27.12
N PRO A 515 12.07 -1.88 26.10
CA PRO A 515 11.33 -0.61 26.17
C PRO A 515 10.13 -0.59 27.15
N ARG A 516 9.62 -1.74 27.60
CA ARG A 516 8.40 -1.82 28.42
C ARG A 516 8.71 -1.64 29.91
N THR A 517 9.12 -0.44 30.31
CA THR A 517 9.37 -0.11 31.72
C THR A 517 8.34 0.88 32.24
N THR A 518 7.97 0.77 33.52
CA THR A 518 7.09 1.72 34.22
C THR A 518 7.59 3.16 34.07
N ARG A 519 8.91 3.38 34.14
CA ARG A 519 9.52 4.72 33.98
C ARG A 519 9.34 5.32 32.58
N ILE A 520 9.36 4.50 31.53
CA ILE A 520 9.12 4.94 30.15
C ILE A 520 7.62 5.07 29.87
N ILE A 521 6.81 4.17 30.44
CA ILE A 521 5.38 4.06 30.13
C ILE A 521 4.56 5.12 30.89
N ASP A 522 4.78 5.33 32.19
CA ASP A 522 3.90 6.17 33.03
C ASP A 522 3.97 7.65 32.60
N GLY A 523 5.19 8.18 32.39
CA GLY A 523 5.39 9.57 31.96
C GLY A 523 4.88 9.84 30.54
N ARG A 524 4.98 8.85 29.63
CA ARG A 524 4.43 8.95 28.26
C ARG A 524 2.92 8.81 28.25
N ASN A 525 2.34 7.92 29.06
CA ASN A 525 0.90 7.74 29.16
C ASN A 525 0.18 9.01 29.60
N GLN A 526 0.74 9.75 30.55
CA GLN A 526 0.17 11.03 30.96
C GLN A 526 0.18 12.04 29.81
N ARG A 527 1.29 12.14 29.07
CA ARG A 527 1.41 13.00 27.88
C ARG A 527 0.41 12.61 26.79
N PHE A 528 0.29 11.32 26.49
CA PHE A 528 -0.68 10.79 25.55
C PHE A 528 -2.11 11.10 25.98
N ARG A 529 -2.46 10.86 27.26
CA ARG A 529 -3.77 11.20 27.84
C ARG A 529 -4.10 12.67 27.60
N GLU A 530 -3.20 13.59 27.94
CA GLU A 530 -3.42 15.02 27.78
C GLU A 530 -3.56 15.46 26.33
N ARG A 531 -2.72 14.94 25.43
CA ARG A 531 -2.69 15.35 24.02
C ARG A 531 -3.79 14.72 23.17
N MET A 532 -4.23 13.49 23.50
CA MET A 532 -5.33 12.84 22.78
C MET A 532 -6.69 13.37 23.22
N ARG A 533 -6.85 13.77 24.49
CA ARG A 533 -8.16 14.09 25.11
C ARG A 533 -9.01 15.05 24.29
N PRO A 534 -8.51 16.20 23.79
CA PRO A 534 -9.34 17.14 23.03
C PRO A 534 -9.99 16.49 21.79
N PHE A 535 -9.26 15.60 21.11
CA PHE A 535 -9.73 14.92 19.90
C PHE A 535 -10.72 13.79 20.22
N ILE A 536 -10.42 12.97 21.23
CA ILE A 536 -11.29 11.84 21.57
C ILE A 536 -12.61 12.29 22.21
N GLU A 537 -12.64 13.46 22.87
CA GLU A 537 -13.86 14.11 23.39
C GLU A 537 -14.72 14.76 22.29
N GLU A 538 -14.10 15.19 21.18
CA GLU A 538 -14.83 15.67 20.00
C GLU A 538 -15.57 14.53 19.28
N GLY A 539 -15.03 13.31 19.33
CA GLY A 539 -15.56 12.14 18.63
C GLY A 539 -14.90 11.98 17.25
N GLY A 540 -15.19 10.87 16.57
CA GLY A 540 -14.70 10.63 15.21
C GLY A 540 -13.17 10.53 15.11
N THR A 541 -12.51 10.13 16.19
CA THR A 541 -11.05 10.01 16.27
C THR A 541 -10.63 8.57 16.55
N ALA A 542 -9.55 8.11 15.91
CA ALA A 542 -8.86 6.88 16.27
C ALA A 542 -7.45 7.19 16.78
N VAL A 543 -7.02 6.58 17.89
CA VAL A 543 -5.69 6.77 18.50
C VAL A 543 -4.92 5.45 18.45
N PHE A 544 -3.66 5.48 18.04
CA PHE A 544 -2.78 4.31 18.01
C PHE A 544 -1.54 4.52 18.87
N VAL A 545 -1.41 3.68 19.88
CA VAL A 545 -0.27 3.64 20.80
C VAL A 545 0.25 2.22 20.89
N GLY A 546 1.51 2.03 21.22
CA GLY A 546 2.11 0.73 21.46
C GLY A 546 1.30 -0.05 22.49
N SER A 547 1.10 -1.34 22.24
CA SER A 547 0.20 -2.20 23.02
C SER A 547 0.44 -2.20 24.53
N ALA A 548 1.65 -1.86 24.98
CA ALA A 548 1.99 -1.78 26.39
C ALA A 548 1.31 -0.58 27.09
N HIS A 549 1.13 0.53 26.38
CA HIS A 549 0.48 1.73 26.90
C HIS A 549 -1.00 1.48 27.23
N MET A 550 -1.65 0.59 26.48
CA MET A 550 -3.05 0.18 26.73
C MET A 550 -3.29 -0.49 28.08
N LEU A 551 -2.25 -0.95 28.79
CA LEU A 551 -2.43 -1.51 30.13
C LEU A 551 -3.00 -0.49 31.11
N GLN A 552 -2.44 0.71 31.12
CA GLN A 552 -2.82 1.81 32.01
C GLN A 552 -3.78 2.81 31.34
N LEU A 553 -3.61 3.09 30.05
CA LEU A 553 -4.42 4.11 29.37
C LEU A 553 -5.93 3.80 29.42
N ARG A 554 -6.33 2.53 29.41
CA ARG A 554 -7.76 2.16 29.53
C ARG A 554 -8.36 2.64 30.85
N GLU A 555 -7.62 2.51 31.95
CA GLU A 555 -8.06 2.95 33.28
C GLU A 555 -8.03 4.49 33.35
N MET A 556 -6.96 5.12 32.87
CA MET A 556 -6.83 6.58 32.82
C MET A 556 -7.95 7.25 32.00
N LEU A 557 -8.37 6.62 30.90
CA LEU A 557 -9.48 7.11 30.08
C LEU A 557 -10.84 6.89 30.78
N ALA A 558 -11.00 5.81 31.53
CA ALA A 558 -12.18 5.61 32.37
C ALA A 558 -12.27 6.65 33.50
N GLU A 559 -11.15 7.03 34.12
CA GLU A 559 -11.06 8.14 35.07
C GLU A 559 -11.45 9.48 34.44
N ASP A 560 -11.11 9.70 33.16
CA ASP A 560 -11.52 10.88 32.39
C ASP A 560 -13.00 10.86 31.98
N GLY A 561 -13.77 9.86 32.42
CA GLY A 561 -15.21 9.78 32.19
C GLY A 561 -15.62 9.11 30.89
N PHE A 562 -14.71 8.41 30.21
CA PHE A 562 -15.06 7.57 29.06
C PHE A 562 -15.57 6.21 29.52
N THR A 563 -16.58 5.67 28.84
CA THR A 563 -16.79 4.23 28.84
C THR A 563 -15.82 3.61 27.86
N VAL A 564 -14.98 2.69 28.32
CA VAL A 564 -13.95 2.03 27.52
C VAL A 564 -14.36 0.59 27.31
N ARG A 565 -14.62 0.20 26.07
CA ARG A 565 -15.11 -1.14 25.72
C ARG A 565 -14.20 -1.80 24.71
N GLN A 566 -13.70 -2.99 25.03
CA GLN A 566 -12.92 -3.74 24.04
C GLN A 566 -13.78 -4.18 22.84
N VAL A 567 -13.25 -4.01 21.63
CA VAL A 567 -13.87 -4.48 20.40
C VAL A 567 -13.48 -5.94 20.15
N HIS A 568 -14.48 -6.80 19.98
CA HIS A 568 -14.30 -8.22 19.67
C HIS A 568 -14.70 -8.52 18.22
N PRO A 569 -13.74 -8.55 17.27
CA PRO A 569 -14.05 -8.52 15.84
C PRO A 569 -14.58 -9.86 15.30
N THR A 570 -14.49 -10.96 16.04
CA THR A 570 -15.01 -12.27 15.60
C THR A 570 -15.76 -12.99 16.71
N TRP A 571 -16.56 -14.00 16.34
CA TRP A 571 -17.24 -14.86 17.30
C TRP A 571 -16.26 -15.57 18.24
N ARG A 572 -15.05 -15.92 17.77
CA ARG A 572 -14.01 -16.55 18.60
C ARG A 572 -13.52 -15.60 19.69
N HIS A 573 -13.34 -14.32 19.37
CA HIS A 573 -12.97 -13.30 20.35
C HIS A 573 -14.08 -13.12 21.39
N ARG A 574 -15.34 -13.04 20.96
CA ARG A 574 -16.50 -12.91 21.87
C ARG A 574 -16.67 -14.12 22.79
N LEU A 575 -16.57 -15.33 22.24
CA LEU A 575 -16.66 -16.56 23.02
C LEU A 575 -15.53 -16.64 24.04
N ARG A 576 -14.30 -16.30 23.63
CA ARG A 576 -13.16 -16.30 24.54
C ARG A 576 -13.33 -15.29 25.66
N ALA A 577 -13.70 -14.04 25.36
CA ALA A 577 -13.93 -13.01 26.38
C ALA A 577 -14.99 -13.46 27.41
N ARG A 578 -16.05 -14.14 26.96
CA ARG A 578 -17.05 -14.75 27.87
C ARG A 578 -16.47 -15.87 28.75
N LEU A 579 -15.59 -16.70 28.21
CA LEU A 579 -14.98 -17.82 28.96
C LEU A 579 -13.88 -17.37 29.92
N THR A 580 -13.12 -16.33 29.57
CA THR A 580 -12.01 -15.82 30.39
C THR A 580 -12.44 -14.73 31.37
N GLY A 581 -13.68 -14.22 31.25
CA GLY A 581 -14.15 -13.08 32.03
C GLY A 581 -13.57 -11.74 31.55
N GLU A 582 -12.78 -11.72 30.47
CA GLU A 582 -12.15 -10.53 29.87
C GLU A 582 -13.15 -9.68 29.03
N ASN A 583 -14.44 -9.66 29.38
CA ASN A 583 -15.39 -8.68 28.82
C ASN A 583 -15.12 -7.31 29.47
N ASP A 584 -13.98 -6.71 29.13
CA ASP A 584 -13.49 -5.46 29.71
C ASP A 584 -14.31 -4.27 29.18
N VAL A 585 -15.47 -4.04 29.80
CA VAL A 585 -16.12 -2.72 29.79
C VAL A 585 -15.72 -2.02 31.08
N LEU A 586 -14.90 -0.99 30.96
CA LEU A 586 -14.60 -0.09 32.06
C LEU A 586 -15.60 1.08 32.00
N PHE A 587 -16.36 1.22 33.06
CA PHE A 587 -17.26 2.36 33.22
C PHE A 587 -16.51 3.55 33.83
N PRO A 588 -17.00 4.78 33.59
CA PRO A 588 -16.50 5.96 34.27
C PRO A 588 -16.41 5.73 35.78
N THR A 589 -15.23 5.90 36.37
CA THR A 589 -15.10 5.87 37.82
C THR A 589 -15.66 7.18 38.38
N GLY A 590 -16.88 7.13 38.90
CA GLY A 590 -17.53 8.30 39.47
C GLY A 590 -16.71 8.88 40.63
N ARG A 591 -16.39 10.16 40.58
CA ARG A 591 -16.49 11.00 41.78
C ARG A 591 -17.94 11.51 41.81
N VAL A 592 -18.66 11.10 42.85
CA VAL A 592 -19.75 11.91 43.41
C VAL A 592 -19.16 13.24 43.87
#